data_AF-A0AAC9EWJ4-F1
#
_entry.id   AF-A0AAC9EWJ4-F1
#
_cell.length_a   1.000
_cell.length_b   1.000
_cell.length_c   1.000
_cell.angle_alpha   90.00
_cell.angle_beta   90.00
_cell.angle_gamma   90.00
#
_symmetry.space_group_name_H-M   'P 1'
#
loop_
_entity.id
_entity.type
_entity.pdbx_description
1 polymer ?
#
loop_
_entity_poly.entity_id
_entity_poly.type
_entity_poly.pdbx_seq_one_letter_code
_entity_poly.pdbx_strand_id
1 'polypeptide(L)'
;MAKYSDELKGVVRSLYLRRYTPKEIASELNLPNARIVYYWAEKYSWADLLSFESTEEAIERRYQLLAGRDNKTDLDLKEMDMLIAHATKLRAQSNKHKEKLATGHPPHHHAGRWRNDLCRRPYHGHRTRRGVLGHRARPA
;
A
#
# COMPACT_ATOMS: atom_id res chain seq x y z
N MET A 1 -19.36 -17.82 -38.00
CA MET A 1 -20.02 -18.79 -37.10
C MET A 1 -19.54 -18.59 -35.67
N ALA A 2 -20.41 -18.17 -34.75
CA ALA A 2 -20.07 -18.16 -33.34
C ALA A 2 -20.02 -19.61 -32.85
N LYS A 3 -18.81 -20.16 -32.65
CA LYS A 3 -18.57 -21.55 -32.19
C LYS A 3 -19.13 -21.83 -30.78
N TYR A 4 -19.52 -20.79 -30.06
CA TYR A 4 -20.01 -20.84 -28.69
C TYR A 4 -21.25 -19.97 -28.55
N SER A 5 -22.25 -20.49 -27.83
CA SER A 5 -23.52 -19.79 -27.58
C SER A 5 -23.31 -18.59 -26.66
N ASP A 6 -24.24 -17.64 -26.70
CA ASP A 6 -24.14 -16.43 -25.87
C ASP A 6 -24.43 -16.72 -24.40
N GLU A 7 -25.23 -17.75 -24.12
CA GLU A 7 -25.47 -18.26 -22.77
C GLU A 7 -24.16 -18.76 -22.13
N LEU A 8 -23.35 -19.54 -22.87
CA LEU A 8 -22.06 -20.01 -22.38
C LEU A 8 -21.12 -18.84 -22.05
N LYS A 9 -21.08 -17.82 -22.92
CA LYS A 9 -20.30 -16.60 -22.65
C LYS A 9 -20.81 -15.88 -21.41
N GLY A 10 -22.12 -15.82 -21.20
CA GLY A 10 -22.75 -15.25 -20.01
C GLY A 10 -22.32 -15.97 -18.72
N VAL A 11 -22.34 -17.30 -18.72
CA VAL A 11 -21.87 -18.12 -17.58
C VAL A 11 -20.38 -17.90 -17.32
N VAL A 12 -19.54 -17.97 -18.36
CA VAL A 12 -18.10 -17.73 -18.25
C VAL A 12 -17.80 -16.33 -17.68
N ARG A 13 -18.50 -15.30 -18.17
CA ARG A 13 -18.40 -13.93 -17.64
C ARG A 13 -18.75 -13.89 -16.16
N SER A 14 -19.86 -14.52 -15.75
CA SER A 14 -20.29 -14.53 -14.36
C SER A 14 -19.24 -15.17 -13.44
N LEU A 15 -18.63 -16.28 -13.86
CA LEU A 15 -17.57 -16.95 -13.09
C LEU A 15 -16.30 -16.11 -13.03
N TYR A 16 -15.92 -15.48 -14.13
CA TYR A 16 -14.77 -14.58 -14.19
C TYR A 16 -14.91 -13.40 -13.23
N LEU A 17 -16.09 -12.75 -13.21
CA LEU A 17 -16.37 -11.64 -12.29
C LEU A 17 -16.41 -12.07 -10.82
N ARG A 18 -16.75 -13.34 -10.55
CA ARG A 18 -16.62 -13.98 -9.23
C ARG A 18 -15.17 -14.33 -8.86
N ARG A 19 -14.18 -13.90 -9.65
CA ARG A 19 -12.73 -14.12 -9.47
C ARG A 19 -12.29 -15.58 -9.60
N TYR A 20 -13.02 -16.40 -10.35
CA TYR A 20 -12.49 -17.69 -10.78
C TYR A 20 -11.36 -17.46 -11.80
N THR A 21 -10.31 -18.26 -11.72
CA THR A 21 -9.24 -18.18 -12.71
C THR A 21 -9.70 -18.75 -14.05
N PRO A 22 -9.17 -18.26 -15.19
CA PRO A 22 -9.49 -18.80 -16.51
C PRO A 22 -9.28 -20.32 -16.64
N LYS A 23 -8.32 -20.89 -15.90
CA LYS A 23 -8.09 -22.34 -15.84
C LYS A 23 -9.21 -23.06 -15.11
N GLU A 24 -9.60 -22.57 -13.93
CA GLU A 24 -10.70 -23.15 -13.16
C GLU A 24 -12.02 -23.08 -13.94
N ILE A 25 -12.30 -21.95 -14.60
CA ILE A 25 -13.50 -21.81 -15.44
C ILE A 25 -13.48 -22.82 -16.60
N ALA A 26 -12.32 -23.04 -17.21
CA ALA A 26 -12.19 -24.02 -18.28
C ALA A 26 -12.43 -25.44 -17.78
N SER A 27 -11.93 -25.79 -16.59
CA SER A 27 -12.20 -27.09 -15.96
C SER A 27 -13.67 -27.26 -15.58
N GLU A 28 -14.29 -26.25 -14.97
CA GLU A 28 -15.69 -26.28 -14.51
C GLU A 28 -16.66 -26.48 -15.68
N LEU A 29 -16.43 -25.78 -16.80
CA LEU A 29 -17.31 -25.81 -17.97
C LEU A 29 -16.84 -26.79 -19.05
N ASN A 30 -15.82 -27.61 -18.76
CA ASN A 30 -15.22 -28.56 -19.71
C ASN A 30 -14.82 -27.91 -21.05
N LEU A 31 -14.26 -26.70 -21.00
CA LEU A 31 -13.77 -26.01 -22.19
C LEU A 31 -12.46 -26.66 -22.68
N PRO A 32 -12.25 -26.75 -24.00
CA PRO A 32 -11.05 -27.38 -24.54
C PRO A 32 -9.77 -26.61 -24.22
N ASN A 33 -9.85 -25.30 -23.98
CA ASN A 33 -8.69 -24.47 -23.64
C ASN A 33 -9.09 -23.21 -22.87
N ALA A 34 -8.37 -22.91 -21.78
CA ALA A 34 -8.51 -21.66 -21.02
C ALA A 34 -8.26 -20.39 -21.85
N ARG A 35 -7.53 -20.48 -22.98
CA ARG A 35 -7.32 -19.36 -23.93
C ARG A 35 -8.62 -18.72 -24.41
N ILE A 36 -9.72 -19.48 -24.47
CA ILE A 36 -11.03 -18.94 -24.87
C ILE A 36 -11.51 -17.89 -23.86
N VAL A 37 -11.31 -18.15 -22.57
CA VAL A 37 -11.69 -17.22 -21.49
C VAL A 37 -10.82 -15.97 -21.54
N TYR A 38 -9.52 -16.10 -21.76
CA TYR A 38 -8.63 -14.94 -21.95
C TYR A 38 -9.06 -14.08 -23.13
N TYR A 39 -9.37 -14.70 -24.27
CA TYR A 39 -9.82 -14.00 -25.47
C TYR A 39 -11.11 -13.20 -25.21
N TRP A 40 -12.08 -13.75 -24.48
CA TRP A 40 -13.29 -13.01 -24.13
C TRP A 40 -13.07 -11.93 -23.08
N ALA A 41 -12.24 -12.21 -22.07
CA ALA A 41 -11.89 -11.21 -21.06
C ALA A 41 -11.23 -9.98 -21.69
N GLU A 42 -10.35 -10.18 -22.68
CA GLU A 42 -9.71 -9.11 -23.44
C GLU A 42 -10.71 -8.42 -24.39
N LYS A 43 -11.45 -9.19 -25.21
CA LYS A 43 -12.38 -8.65 -26.21
C LYS A 43 -13.49 -7.79 -25.61
N TYR A 44 -13.96 -8.14 -24.41
CA TYR A 44 -15.06 -7.46 -23.73
C TYR A 44 -14.59 -6.68 -22.50
N SER A 45 -13.27 -6.49 -22.34
CA SER A 45 -12.68 -5.74 -21.23
C SER A 45 -13.23 -6.14 -19.86
N TRP A 46 -13.37 -7.45 -19.59
CA TRP A 46 -13.93 -7.90 -18.32
C TRP A 46 -13.06 -7.51 -17.12
N ALA A 47 -11.76 -7.33 -17.34
CA ALA A 47 -10.86 -6.81 -16.32
C ALA A 47 -11.28 -5.41 -15.84
N ASP A 48 -11.84 -4.56 -16.71
CA ASP A 48 -12.27 -3.20 -16.37
C ASP A 48 -13.57 -3.18 -15.55
N LEU A 49 -14.32 -4.29 -15.57
CA LEU A 49 -15.54 -4.46 -14.76
C LEU A 49 -15.22 -4.85 -13.32
N LEU A 50 -13.96 -5.17 -13.03
CA LEU A 50 -13.52 -5.59 -11.71
C LEU A 50 -13.18 -4.36 -10.87
N SER A 51 -13.79 -4.26 -9.69
CA SER A 51 -13.44 -3.22 -8.73
C SER A 51 -11.99 -3.37 -8.29
N PHE A 52 -11.33 -2.22 -8.09
CA PHE A 52 -10.06 -2.16 -7.40
C PHE A 52 -10.20 -2.76 -6.00
N GLU A 53 -9.18 -3.50 -5.60
CA GLU A 53 -9.09 -4.09 -4.28
C GLU A 53 -7.65 -4.06 -3.79
N SER A 54 -7.50 -3.96 -2.47
CA SER A 54 -6.22 -4.16 -1.80
C SER A 54 -5.81 -5.64 -1.84
N THR A 55 -4.52 -5.90 -1.63
CA THR A 55 -3.99 -7.26 -1.52
C THR A 55 -4.68 -8.07 -0.42
N GLU A 56 -5.04 -7.42 0.70
CA GLU A 56 -5.74 -8.08 1.81
C GLU A 56 -7.16 -8.52 1.39
N GLU A 57 -7.91 -7.63 0.74
CA GLU A 57 -9.24 -7.95 0.21
C GLU A 57 -9.19 -9.06 -0.86
N ALA A 58 -8.16 -9.07 -1.71
CA ALA A 58 -7.96 -10.10 -2.71
C ALA A 58 -7.73 -11.48 -2.07
N ILE A 59 -6.92 -11.53 -1.00
CA ILE A 59 -6.67 -12.76 -0.23
C ILE A 59 -7.96 -13.25 0.42
N GLU A 60 -8.71 -12.36 1.08
CA GLU A 60 -9.97 -12.70 1.74
C GLU A 60 -11.01 -13.23 0.74
N ARG A 61 -11.13 -12.60 -0.43
CA ARG A 61 -12.07 -13.06 -1.46
C ARG A 61 -11.69 -14.43 -2.02
N ARG A 62 -10.39 -14.67 -2.26
CA ARG A 62 -9.92 -15.99 -2.72
C ARG A 62 -10.22 -17.06 -1.67
N TYR A 63 -10.01 -16.75 -0.39
CA TYR A 63 -10.36 -17.65 0.71
C TYR A 63 -11.85 -17.98 0.74
N GLN A 64 -12.72 -16.96 0.63
CA GLN A 64 -14.18 -17.16 0.57
C GLN A 64 -14.60 -18.03 -0.62
N LEU A 65 -13.97 -17.84 -1.79
CA LEU A 65 -14.21 -18.66 -2.98
C LEU A 65 -13.88 -20.13 -2.72
N LEU A 66 -12.70 -20.42 -2.16
CA LEU A 66 -12.29 -21.79 -1.82
C LEU A 66 -13.16 -22.40 -0.72
N ALA A 67 -13.56 -21.60 0.28
CA ALA A 67 -14.42 -22.06 1.36
C ALA A 67 -15.78 -22.57 0.84
N GLY A 68 -16.34 -21.89 -0.17
CA GLY A 68 -17.61 -22.25 -0.81
C GLY A 68 -17.56 -23.39 -1.83
N ARG A 69 -16.39 -24.00 -2.11
CA ARG A 69 -16.30 -25.17 -2.99
C ARG A 69 -16.61 -26.47 -2.24
N ASP A 70 -17.35 -27.34 -2.90
CA ASP A 70 -17.57 -28.73 -2.50
C ASP A 70 -16.39 -29.61 -2.96
N ASN A 71 -16.04 -30.66 -2.19
CA ASN A 71 -14.93 -31.59 -2.47
C ASN A 71 -13.54 -30.92 -2.53
N LYS A 72 -13.15 -30.27 -1.44
CA LYS A 72 -11.82 -29.63 -1.30
C LYS A 72 -10.71 -30.65 -1.45
N THR A 73 -9.75 -30.37 -2.33
CA THR A 73 -8.54 -31.18 -2.49
C THR A 73 -7.48 -30.78 -1.46
N ASP A 74 -6.49 -31.64 -1.24
CA ASP A 74 -5.34 -31.30 -0.38
C ASP A 74 -4.59 -30.04 -0.85
N LEU A 75 -4.64 -29.74 -2.16
CA LEU A 75 -4.07 -28.52 -2.72
C LEU A 75 -4.89 -27.30 -2.32
N ASP A 76 -6.22 -27.39 -2.34
CA ASP A 76 -7.11 -26.30 -1.90
C ASP A 76 -6.90 -26.00 -0.41
N LEU A 77 -6.80 -27.04 0.43
CA LEU A 77 -6.55 -26.87 1.87
C LEU A 77 -5.20 -26.19 2.14
N LYS A 78 -4.15 -26.60 1.42
CA LYS A 78 -2.83 -25.94 1.49
C LYS A 78 -2.89 -24.48 1.03
N GLU A 79 -3.61 -24.20 -0.06
CA GLU A 79 -3.81 -22.82 -0.53
C GLU A 79 -4.51 -21.98 0.55
N MET A 80 -5.57 -22.51 1.16
CA MET A 80 -6.31 -21.84 2.23
C MET A 80 -5.42 -21.52 3.44
N ASP A 81 -4.59 -22.47 3.89
CA ASP A 81 -3.65 -22.26 4.99
C ASP A 81 -2.63 -21.15 4.67
N MET A 82 -2.08 -21.16 3.45
CA MET A 82 -1.17 -20.12 2.98
C MET A 82 -1.85 -18.74 2.94
N LEU A 83 -3.09 -18.67 2.44
CA LEU A 83 -3.86 -17.42 2.40
C LEU A 83 -4.06 -16.84 3.80
N ILE A 84 -4.41 -17.66 4.79
CA ILE A 84 -4.55 -17.23 6.20
C ILE A 84 -3.20 -16.73 6.75
N ALA A 85 -2.11 -17.47 6.51
CA ALA A 85 -0.78 -17.08 6.97
C ALA A 85 -0.33 -15.73 6.39
N HIS A 86 -0.62 -15.48 5.11
CA HIS A 86 -0.31 -14.20 4.48
C HIS A 86 -1.21 -13.07 4.98
N ALA A 87 -2.51 -13.31 5.16
CA ALA A 87 -3.45 -12.32 5.69
C ALA A 87 -3.07 -11.85 7.10
N THR A 88 -2.77 -12.80 8.00
CA THR A 88 -2.36 -12.49 9.37
C THR A 88 -1.06 -11.68 9.41
N LYS A 89 -0.08 -12.01 8.56
CA LYS A 89 1.16 -11.25 8.43
C LYS A 89 0.92 -9.82 7.94
N LEU A 90 0.08 -9.63 6.93
CA LEU A 90 -0.28 -8.30 6.40
C LEU A 90 -0.99 -7.47 7.48
N ARG A 91 -1.97 -8.04 8.18
CA ARG A 91 -2.65 -7.37 9.30
C ARG A 91 -1.68 -6.93 10.39
N ALA A 92 -0.76 -7.79 10.79
CA ALA A 92 0.24 -7.47 11.79
C ALA A 92 1.16 -6.31 11.35
N GLN A 93 1.56 -6.28 10.08
CA GLN A 93 2.37 -5.19 9.50
C GLN A 93 1.59 -3.88 9.43
N SER A 94 0.33 -3.93 8.98
CA SER A 94 -0.57 -2.78 8.92
C SER A 94 -0.82 -2.18 10.31
N ASN A 95 -1.02 -3.01 11.33
CA ASN A 95 -1.23 -2.55 12.71
C ASN A 95 0.02 -1.86 13.27
N LYS A 96 1.21 -2.44 13.08
CA LYS A 96 2.48 -1.81 13.46
C LYS A 96 2.69 -0.45 12.79
N HIS A 97 2.29 -0.32 11.53
CA HIS A 97 2.40 0.96 10.81
C HIS A 97 1.42 1.99 11.37
N LYS A 98 0.17 1.61 11.62
CA LYS A 98 -0.85 2.47 12.26
C LYS A 98 -0.42 2.93 13.64
N GLU A 99 0.16 2.05 14.45
CA GLU A 99 0.71 2.38 15.77
C GLU A 99 1.81 3.44 15.67
N LYS A 100 2.78 3.27 14.76
CA LYS A 100 3.87 4.24 14.54
C LYS A 100 3.38 5.61 14.06
N LEU A 101 2.37 5.63 13.21
CA LEU A 101 1.74 6.88 12.76
C LEU A 101 0.96 7.56 13.90
N ALA A 102 0.27 6.78 14.73
CA ALA A 102 -0.48 7.29 15.88
C ALA A 102 0.42 7.77 17.04
N THR A 103 1.61 7.19 17.20
CA THR A 103 2.56 7.60 18.26
C THR A 103 3.33 8.88 17.94
N GLY A 104 3.20 9.45 16.73
CA GLY A 104 3.51 10.84 16.42
C GLY A 104 4.70 11.46 17.17
N HIS A 105 5.84 10.77 17.24
CA HIS A 105 7.05 11.40 17.76
C HIS A 105 7.57 12.30 16.64
N PRO A 106 7.58 13.63 16.79
CA PRO A 106 8.14 14.48 15.76
C PRO A 106 9.62 14.09 15.58
N PRO A 107 10.18 14.20 14.36
CA PRO A 107 11.60 13.98 14.18
C PRO A 107 12.33 14.94 15.12
N HIS A 108 13.10 14.40 16.07
CA HIS A 108 14.03 15.19 16.87
C HIS A 108 15.02 15.83 15.88
N HIS A 109 14.77 17.08 15.50
CA HIS A 109 15.77 17.92 14.87
C HIS A 109 16.92 18.03 15.86
N HIS A 110 18.03 17.38 15.55
CA HIS A 110 19.27 17.44 16.33
C HIS A 110 19.89 18.84 16.19
N ALA A 111 19.29 19.83 16.85
CA ALA A 111 19.79 21.19 16.90
C ALA A 111 20.99 21.25 17.85
N GLY A 112 22.17 21.56 17.29
CA GLY A 112 23.24 22.24 18.00
C GLY A 112 24.23 21.35 18.76
N ARG A 113 25.26 20.88 18.06
CA ARG A 113 26.58 20.64 18.68
C ARG A 113 27.47 21.86 18.43
N TRP A 114 27.20 22.96 19.13
CA TRP A 114 28.18 24.05 19.30
C TRP A 114 28.67 24.00 20.74
N ARG A 115 29.87 23.43 20.92
CA ARG A 115 30.63 23.57 22.15
C ARG A 115 31.04 25.04 22.24
N ASN A 116 30.69 25.70 23.34
CA ASN A 116 31.38 26.91 23.75
C ASN A 116 31.90 26.69 25.17
N ASP A 117 33.14 26.22 25.22
CA ASP A 117 34.08 26.65 26.24
C ASP A 117 34.13 28.18 26.27
N LEU A 118 34.38 28.75 27.46
CA LEU A 118 34.60 30.17 27.77
C LEU A 118 33.39 30.98 28.24
N CYS A 119 32.91 30.67 29.45
CA CYS A 119 32.36 31.69 30.35
C CYS A 119 32.88 31.48 31.78
N ARG A 120 34.15 31.86 32.01
CA ARG A 120 34.69 32.09 33.35
C ARG A 120 35.65 33.29 33.33
N ARG A 121 35.11 34.51 33.31
CA ARG A 121 35.86 35.71 33.75
C ARG A 121 34.93 36.66 34.51
N PRO A 122 35.32 37.13 35.70
CA PRO A 122 34.50 37.99 36.52
C PRO A 122 34.59 39.46 36.11
N TYR A 123 33.51 40.19 36.38
CA TYR A 123 33.37 41.64 36.26
C TYR A 123 34.38 42.39 37.12
N HIS A 124 35.13 43.32 36.53
CA HIS A 124 35.70 44.50 37.21
C HIS A 124 35.54 45.70 36.27
N GLY A 125 34.67 46.63 36.62
CA GLY A 125 34.51 47.90 35.91
C GLY A 125 35.35 49.00 36.55
N HIS A 126 35.73 50.03 35.79
CA HIS A 126 35.95 51.40 36.30
C HIS A 126 35.80 52.43 35.16
N ARG A 127 35.15 53.55 35.51
CA ARG A 127 35.08 54.87 34.84
C ARG A 127 36.49 55.35 34.39
N THR A 128 36.71 56.25 33.42
CA THR A 128 36.20 57.65 33.35
C THR A 128 36.58 58.36 32.01
N ARG A 129 35.69 59.27 31.59
CA ARG A 129 35.76 60.45 30.67
C ARG A 129 37.09 60.98 30.08
N ARG A 130 37.03 61.38 28.80
CA ARG A 130 37.33 62.70 28.13
C ARG A 130 37.32 62.43 26.61
N GLY A 131 36.58 63.06 25.70
CA GLY A 131 36.04 64.41 25.58
C GLY A 131 36.99 65.27 24.74
N VAL A 132 36.70 65.49 23.44
CA VAL A 132 37.00 66.63 22.51
C VAL A 132 36.54 66.17 21.09
N LEU A 133 35.38 66.58 20.55
CA LEU A 133 35.02 67.81 19.79
C LEU A 133 35.79 68.06 18.46
N GLY A 134 35.04 68.17 17.36
CA GLY A 134 35.48 68.72 16.07
C GLY A 134 34.70 68.12 14.88
N HIS A 135 33.50 68.58 14.53
CA HIS A 135 33.09 69.77 13.76
C HIS A 135 32.79 69.48 12.27
N ARG A 136 31.50 69.72 11.90
CA ARG A 136 30.95 70.31 10.63
C ARG A 136 31.30 69.61 9.29
N ALA A 137 30.46 69.52 8.26
CA ALA A 137 29.14 70.05 7.94
C ALA A 137 28.58 69.29 6.70
N ARG A 138 27.25 69.28 6.54
CA ARG A 138 26.48 69.06 5.29
C ARG A 138 26.63 70.30 4.35
N PRO A 139 25.93 70.40 3.20
CA PRO A 139 25.57 69.45 2.13
C PRO A 139 25.82 70.04 0.71
N ALA A 140 25.53 69.28 -0.35
CA ALA A 140 24.67 69.67 -1.48
C ALA A 140 24.35 68.42 -2.30
#